data_AF-A0A7Y9LLP3-F1
#
_entry.id   AF-A0A7Y9LLP3-F1
#
_cell.length_a   1.000
_cell.length_b   1.000
_cell.length_c   1.000
_cell.angle_alpha   90.00
_cell.angle_beta   90.00
_cell.angle_gamma   90.00
#
_symmetry.space_group_name_H-M   'P 1'
#
loop_
_entity.id
_entity.type
_entity.pdbx_description
1 polymer ?
#
loop_
_entity_poly.entity_id
_entity_poly.type
_entity_poly.pdbx_seq_one_letter_code
_entity_poly.pdbx_strand_id
1 'polypeptide(L)'
;MSGRPDMRDETDITAGLDVPAANDMTDVSDAATAQGANPRAMILFAHGARDPRWAEPLHRLADSVRAREPGLPVAIAFLELMTPTLQDAVDMLAAQGARQVDLLPVFWSGAGHVVRDLPDMLRAAQSRHPGMRVRVLPVLSDLPGVLDAVAAAAIDLARTDIHDA
;
A
#
# COMPACT_ATOMS: atom_id res chain seq x y z
N MET A 1 75.55 -32.06 -0.20
CA MET A 1 75.99 -31.53 1.12
C MET A 1 75.02 -30.41 1.47
N SER A 2 73.87 -30.74 2.08
CA SER A 2 73.64 -30.83 3.54
C SER A 2 73.70 -29.47 4.22
N GLY A 3 72.60 -29.07 4.86
CA GLY A 3 72.57 -27.97 5.82
C GLY A 3 71.23 -27.22 5.88
N ARG A 4 70.22 -27.82 6.54
CA ARG A 4 69.18 -27.04 7.24
C ARG A 4 69.70 -26.68 8.64
N PRO A 5 69.26 -25.56 9.23
CA PRO A 5 68.96 -25.43 10.66
C PRO A 5 67.45 -25.20 10.83
N ASP A 6 66.65 -25.97 11.58
CA ASP A 6 66.55 -26.18 13.05
C ASP A 6 66.38 -24.86 13.82
N MET A 7 65.18 -24.39 14.22
CA MET A 7 64.15 -24.84 15.18
C MET A 7 64.44 -24.48 16.66
N ARG A 8 63.60 -23.55 17.18
CA ARG A 8 63.27 -23.20 18.59
C ARG A 8 64.38 -22.46 19.38
N ASP A 9 64.07 -21.44 20.18
CA ASP A 9 63.17 -21.51 21.34
C ASP A 9 62.57 -20.15 21.78
N GLU A 10 61.41 -20.30 22.43
CA GLU A 10 60.57 -19.48 23.32
C GLU A 10 61.00 -18.05 23.75
N THR A 11 60.04 -17.11 23.70
CA THR A 11 59.46 -16.57 24.95
C THR A 11 58.14 -15.82 24.70
N ASP A 12 57.17 -16.30 25.47
CA ASP A 12 55.82 -15.85 25.80
C ASP A 12 55.72 -14.35 26.20
N ILE A 13 54.72 -13.65 25.64
CA ILE A 13 54.13 -12.46 26.26
C ILE A 13 52.63 -12.49 26.02
N THR A 14 51.94 -12.82 27.10
CA THR A 14 50.50 -12.94 27.30
C THR A 14 49.81 -11.57 27.33
N ALA A 15 48.62 -11.51 26.74
CA ALA A 15 47.45 -10.71 27.15
C ALA A 15 46.27 -11.19 26.28
N GLY A 16 45.26 -11.89 26.77
CA GLY A 16 44.47 -11.58 27.96
C GLY A 16 43.14 -10.98 27.51
N LEU A 17 42.19 -11.83 27.09
CA LEU A 17 40.78 -11.44 26.97
C LEU A 17 39.94 -12.50 27.67
N ASP A 18 39.60 -12.15 28.90
CA ASP A 18 38.68 -12.80 29.81
C ASP A 18 37.26 -12.72 29.24
N VAL A 19 36.55 -13.86 29.23
CA VAL A 19 35.13 -13.94 28.87
C VAL A 19 34.35 -14.07 30.17
N PRO A 20 33.57 -13.06 30.60
CA PRO A 20 32.63 -13.26 31.69
C PRO A 20 31.32 -13.89 31.18
N ALA A 21 30.85 -14.85 31.96
CA ALA A 21 29.63 -15.63 31.77
C ALA A 21 28.35 -14.80 31.99
N ALA A 22 27.26 -15.37 31.47
CA ALA A 22 25.90 -14.85 31.44
C ALA A 22 25.28 -14.55 32.83
N ASN A 23 24.53 -13.46 32.88
CA ASN A 23 23.35 -13.15 33.70
C ASN A 23 22.82 -11.80 33.15
N ASP A 24 21.55 -11.42 33.13
CA ASP A 24 20.27 -12.00 33.55
C ASP A 24 19.19 -11.17 32.82
N MET A 25 18.05 -11.77 32.65
CA MET A 25 16.86 -11.34 31.94
C MET A 25 16.22 -10.08 32.56
N THR A 26 16.05 -9.00 31.80
CA THR A 26 14.85 -8.14 31.92
C THR A 26 14.58 -7.31 30.67
N ASP A 27 13.45 -7.63 30.02
CA ASP A 27 12.52 -6.78 29.26
C ASP A 27 13.02 -5.41 28.74
N VAL A 28 13.17 -5.31 27.41
CA VAL A 28 12.66 -4.15 26.66
C VAL A 28 12.10 -4.65 25.34
N SER A 29 10.78 -4.82 25.31
CA SER A 29 9.90 -4.57 24.15
C SER A 29 10.39 -5.09 22.80
N ASP A 30 9.76 -6.16 22.32
CA ASP A 30 9.81 -6.59 20.92
C ASP A 30 9.30 -5.44 20.05
N ALA A 31 10.25 -4.59 19.64
CA ALA A 31 10.10 -3.62 18.58
C ALA A 31 9.83 -4.44 17.32
N ALA A 32 8.55 -4.72 17.08
CA ALA A 32 8.05 -5.15 15.80
C ALA A 32 8.69 -4.22 14.77
N THR A 33 9.63 -4.79 14.04
CA THR A 33 10.49 -4.14 13.07
C THR A 33 9.70 -3.09 12.31
N ALA A 34 10.23 -1.88 12.25
CA ALA A 34 9.79 -0.88 11.29
C ALA A 34 10.04 -1.44 9.88
N GLN A 35 9.09 -2.24 9.38
CA GLN A 35 8.99 -2.57 7.97
C GLN A 35 8.89 -1.23 7.24
N GLY A 36 9.95 -0.90 6.49
CA GLY A 36 10.18 0.41 5.91
C GLY A 36 8.92 0.97 5.27
N ALA A 37 8.52 2.17 5.71
CA ALA A 37 7.32 2.85 5.23
C ALA A 37 7.26 2.78 3.70
N ASN A 38 6.28 2.05 3.19
CA ASN A 38 6.09 1.96 1.76
C ASN A 38 5.80 3.39 1.29
N PRO A 39 6.67 4.02 0.48
CA PRO A 39 6.48 5.41 0.11
C PRO A 39 5.22 5.58 -0.75
N ARG A 40 4.62 4.48 -1.21
CA ARG A 40 3.49 4.43 -2.12
C ARG A 40 2.25 3.86 -1.43
N ALA A 41 1.10 4.47 -1.70
CA ALA A 41 -0.23 4.04 -1.27
C ALA A 41 -1.25 4.20 -2.41
N MET A 42 -2.45 3.67 -2.24
CA MET A 42 -3.55 3.78 -3.21
C MET A 42 -4.82 4.36 -2.58
N ILE A 43 -5.51 5.22 -3.32
CA ILE A 43 -6.87 5.68 -2.98
C ILE A 43 -7.83 5.20 -4.07
N LEU A 44 -8.91 4.51 -3.66
CA LEU A 44 -10.06 4.23 -4.51
C LEU A 44 -11.09 5.34 -4.31
N PHE A 45 -11.28 6.19 -5.32
CA PHE A 45 -12.09 7.39 -5.24
C PHE A 45 -13.41 7.23 -5.99
N ALA A 46 -14.54 7.35 -5.29
CA ALA A 46 -15.87 7.09 -5.85
C ALA A 46 -16.85 8.23 -5.52
N HIS A 47 -18.06 8.22 -6.09
CA HIS A 47 -19.03 9.33 -5.90
C HIS A 47 -19.49 9.45 -4.44
N GLY A 48 -19.82 8.32 -3.82
CA GLY A 48 -20.59 8.28 -2.59
C GLY A 48 -22.08 8.36 -2.86
N ALA A 49 -22.88 7.98 -1.86
CA ALA A 49 -24.33 7.97 -1.93
C ALA A 49 -24.94 8.16 -0.54
N ARG A 50 -26.25 8.36 -0.45
CA ARG A 50 -26.93 8.47 0.85
C ARG A 50 -27.08 7.12 1.56
N ASP A 51 -27.21 6.03 0.81
CA ASP A 51 -27.31 4.67 1.37
C ASP A 51 -25.90 4.13 1.63
N PRO A 52 -25.52 3.83 2.89
CA PRO A 52 -24.20 3.30 3.23
C PRO A 52 -23.84 2.01 2.50
N ARG A 53 -24.83 1.17 2.14
CA ARG A 53 -24.60 -0.11 1.43
C ARG A 53 -23.99 0.09 0.06
N TRP A 54 -24.13 1.29 -0.53
CA TRP A 54 -23.50 1.64 -1.79
C TRP A 54 -21.97 1.49 -1.76
N ALA A 55 -21.34 1.69 -0.59
CA ALA A 55 -19.89 1.57 -0.44
C ALA A 55 -19.39 0.12 -0.41
N GLU A 56 -20.27 -0.87 -0.20
CA GLU A 56 -19.87 -2.27 0.01
C GLU A 56 -19.04 -2.86 -1.14
N PRO A 57 -19.40 -2.68 -2.43
CA PRO A 57 -18.56 -3.15 -3.54
C PRO A 57 -17.19 -2.46 -3.58
N LEU A 58 -17.11 -1.19 -3.20
CA LEU A 58 -15.85 -0.44 -3.15
C LEU A 58 -14.93 -0.96 -2.05
N HIS A 59 -15.49 -1.31 -0.88
CA HIS A 59 -14.75 -1.99 0.19
C HIS A 59 -14.20 -3.34 -0.30
N ARG A 60 -15.02 -4.17 -0.94
CA ARG A 60 -14.56 -5.46 -1.51
C ARG A 60 -13.46 -5.29 -2.55
N LEU A 61 -13.51 -4.22 -3.34
CA LEU A 61 -12.44 -3.88 -4.28
C LEU A 61 -11.15 -3.50 -3.53
N ALA A 62 -11.23 -2.68 -2.48
CA ALA A 62 -10.07 -2.34 -1.64
C ALA A 62 -9.44 -3.59 -1.00
N ASP A 63 -10.26 -4.50 -0.49
CA ASP A 63 -9.78 -5.77 0.09
C ASP A 63 -9.14 -6.67 -0.97
N SER A 64 -9.70 -6.70 -2.18
CA SER A 64 -9.12 -7.41 -3.32
C SER A 64 -7.76 -6.87 -3.74
N VAL A 65 -7.53 -5.55 -3.62
CA VAL A 65 -6.22 -4.93 -3.86
C VAL A 65 -5.25 -5.33 -2.75
N ARG A 66 -5.63 -5.18 -1.47
CA ARG A 66 -4.79 -5.56 -0.32
C ARG A 66 -4.36 -7.02 -0.35
N ALA A 67 -5.25 -7.91 -0.77
CA ALA A 67 -4.95 -9.34 -0.90
C ALA A 67 -3.93 -9.62 -2.01
N ARG A 68 -3.91 -8.81 -3.09
CA ARG A 68 -3.00 -8.97 -4.24
C ARG A 68 -1.65 -8.30 -4.02
N GLU A 69 -1.61 -7.20 -3.28
CA GLU A 69 -0.37 -6.49 -2.92
C GLU A 69 -0.27 -6.32 -1.40
N PRO A 70 0.08 -7.38 -0.66
CA PRO A 70 0.29 -7.30 0.77
C PRO A 70 1.35 -6.25 1.11
N GLY A 71 0.98 -5.28 1.95
CA GLY A 71 1.86 -4.19 2.34
C GLY A 71 1.69 -2.89 1.54
N LEU A 72 0.79 -2.84 0.56
CA LEU A 72 0.32 -1.57 -0.01
C LEU A 72 -0.79 -0.98 0.88
N PRO A 73 -0.60 0.22 1.46
CA PRO A 73 -1.69 0.93 2.12
C PRO A 73 -2.76 1.33 1.10
N VAL A 74 -4.00 0.92 1.36
CA VAL A 74 -5.16 1.23 0.51
C VAL A 74 -6.20 1.96 1.33
N ALA A 75 -6.67 3.10 0.84
CA ALA A 75 -7.81 3.84 1.38
C ALA A 75 -8.93 3.89 0.34
N ILE A 76 -10.17 4.04 0.81
CA ILE A 76 -11.27 4.49 -0.03
C ILE A 76 -11.54 5.96 0.27
N ALA A 77 -12.13 6.69 -0.67
CA ALA A 77 -12.57 8.05 -0.47
C ALA A 77 -13.79 8.36 -1.34
N PHE A 78 -14.60 9.31 -0.90
CA PHE A 78 -15.82 9.70 -1.59
C PHE A 78 -15.78 11.18 -1.98
N LEU A 79 -16.36 11.48 -3.14
CA LEU A 79 -16.54 12.84 -3.62
C LEU A 79 -17.53 13.60 -2.75
N GLU A 80 -18.66 12.96 -2.42
CA GLU A 80 -19.77 13.58 -1.71
C GLU A 80 -20.59 12.54 -0.94
N LEU A 81 -21.48 13.01 -0.05
CA LEU A 81 -22.49 12.22 0.67
C LEU A 81 -21.98 11.15 1.64
N MET A 82 -20.69 10.82 1.59
CA MET A 82 -20.04 9.80 2.41
C MET A 82 -18.66 10.27 2.87
N THR A 83 -18.19 9.65 3.94
CA THR A 83 -16.83 9.80 4.48
C THR A 83 -16.11 8.46 4.45
N PRO A 84 -14.78 8.42 4.34
CA PRO A 84 -13.85 9.56 4.31
C PRO A 84 -13.88 10.37 3.01
N THR A 85 -13.60 11.67 3.11
CA THR A 85 -13.35 12.53 1.93
C THR A 85 -11.97 12.22 1.35
N LEU A 86 -11.66 12.76 0.16
CA LEU A 86 -10.31 12.65 -0.40
C LEU A 86 -9.24 13.24 0.52
N GLN A 87 -9.54 14.34 1.23
CA GLN A 87 -8.59 14.96 2.15
C GLN A 87 -8.32 14.05 3.34
N ASP A 88 -9.37 13.47 3.94
CA ASP A 88 -9.24 12.55 5.07
C ASP A 88 -8.39 11.32 4.70
N ALA A 89 -8.61 10.77 3.50
CA ALA A 89 -7.83 9.64 3.01
C ALA A 89 -6.35 9.99 2.78
N VAL A 90 -6.05 11.17 2.21
CA VAL A 90 -4.65 11.63 2.04
C VAL A 90 -4.00 11.88 3.40
N ASP A 91 -4.69 12.52 4.34
CA ASP A 91 -4.18 12.78 5.69
C ASP A 91 -3.84 11.47 6.41
N MET A 92 -4.75 10.49 6.36
CA MET A 92 -4.55 9.17 6.94
C MET A 92 -3.31 8.48 6.35
N LEU A 93 -3.16 8.48 5.02
CA LEU A 93 -2.03 7.83 4.36
C LEU A 93 -0.70 8.57 4.62
N ALA A 94 -0.73 9.90 4.67
CA ALA A 94 0.43 10.71 5.02
C ALA A 94 0.92 10.41 6.46
N ALA A 95 -0.01 10.26 7.40
CA ALA A 95 0.29 9.87 8.78
C ALA A 95 0.90 8.46 8.89
N GLN A 96 0.58 7.56 7.94
CA GLN A 96 1.20 6.24 7.80
C GLN A 96 2.58 6.28 7.09
N GLY A 97 3.08 7.46 6.74
CA GLY A 97 4.39 7.63 6.11
C GLY A 97 4.38 7.59 4.58
N ALA A 98 3.21 7.49 3.93
CA ALA A 98 3.13 7.56 2.49
C ALA A 98 3.63 8.92 1.97
N ARG A 99 4.27 8.90 0.79
CA ARG A 99 4.78 10.09 0.08
C ARG A 99 4.32 10.14 -1.38
N GLN A 100 3.75 9.05 -1.87
CA GLN A 100 3.19 8.90 -3.19
C GLN A 100 1.84 8.18 -3.07
N VAL A 101 0.82 8.72 -3.72
CA VAL A 101 -0.51 8.13 -3.77
C VAL A 101 -0.90 7.92 -5.23
N ASP A 102 -1.28 6.70 -5.57
CA ASP A 102 -2.00 6.44 -6.81
C ASP A 102 -3.51 6.53 -6.54
N LEU A 103 -4.16 7.50 -7.16
CA LEU A 103 -5.60 7.71 -7.03
C LEU A 103 -6.29 7.05 -8.22
N LEU A 104 -7.09 6.03 -7.96
CA LEU A 104 -7.94 5.39 -8.96
C LEU A 104 -9.36 5.96 -8.88
N PRO A 105 -9.83 6.69 -9.91
CA PRO A 105 -11.23 7.08 -10.01
C PRO A 105 -12.09 5.87 -10.38
N VAL A 106 -12.94 5.42 -9.45
CA VAL A 106 -13.83 4.27 -9.62
C VAL A 106 -15.15 4.73 -10.26
N PHE A 107 -15.08 5.13 -11.52
CA PHE A 107 -16.19 5.63 -12.34
C PHE A 107 -16.31 4.87 -13.66
N TRP A 108 -17.55 4.70 -14.14
CA TRP A 108 -17.82 3.95 -15.38
C TRP A 108 -17.84 4.83 -16.64
N SER A 109 -18.32 6.06 -16.52
CA SER A 109 -18.15 7.07 -17.57
C SER A 109 -17.25 8.17 -17.05
N GLY A 110 -16.57 8.87 -17.95
CA GLY A 110 -15.79 10.07 -17.64
C GLY A 110 -16.69 11.08 -16.94
N ALA A 111 -16.71 11.03 -15.61
CA ALA A 111 -17.62 11.79 -14.78
C ALA A 111 -17.26 13.27 -14.89
N GLY A 112 -17.91 13.99 -15.80
CA GLY A 112 -17.56 15.37 -16.17
C GLY A 112 -17.56 16.36 -15.00
N HIS A 113 -18.25 16.05 -13.90
CA HIS A 113 -18.16 16.81 -12.65
C HIS A 113 -16.92 16.43 -11.82
N VAL A 114 -16.64 15.14 -11.66
CA VAL A 114 -15.48 14.65 -10.88
C VAL A 114 -14.16 15.07 -11.52
N VAL A 115 -14.03 14.94 -12.85
CA VAL A 115 -12.80 15.31 -13.56
C VAL A 115 -12.52 16.81 -13.44
N ARG A 116 -13.57 17.64 -13.32
CA ARG A 116 -13.43 19.09 -13.15
C ARG A 116 -13.03 19.48 -11.73
N ASP A 117 -13.57 18.81 -10.72
CA ASP A 117 -13.38 19.20 -9.31
C ASP A 117 -12.12 18.57 -8.69
N LEU A 118 -11.69 17.41 -9.21
CA LEU A 118 -10.53 16.69 -8.71
C LEU A 118 -9.22 17.52 -8.69
N PRO A 119 -8.89 18.36 -9.68
CA PRO A 119 -7.71 19.22 -9.63
C PRO A 119 -7.66 20.15 -8.41
N ASP A 120 -8.80 20.73 -8.01
CA ASP A 120 -8.88 21.60 -6.83
C ASP A 120 -8.72 20.80 -5.54
N MET A 121 -9.35 19.63 -5.45
CA MET A 121 -9.20 18.74 -4.30
C MET A 121 -7.73 18.28 -4.15
N LEU A 122 -7.05 17.98 -5.26
CA LEU A 122 -5.63 17.61 -5.24
C LEU A 122 -4.73 18.77 -4.83
N ARG A 123 -5.01 20.00 -5.28
CA ARG A 123 -4.29 21.21 -4.81
C ARG A 123 -4.45 21.42 -3.30
N ALA A 124 -5.65 21.23 -2.77
CA ALA A 124 -5.90 21.31 -1.33
C ALA A 124 -5.10 20.25 -0.56
N ALA A 125 -5.08 19.01 -1.04
CA ALA A 125 -4.33 17.92 -0.44
C ALA A 125 -2.82 18.19 -0.46
N GLN A 126 -2.30 18.69 -1.58
CA GLN A 126 -0.88 19.03 -1.72
C GLN A 126 -0.47 20.24 -0.88
N SER A 127 -1.38 21.18 -0.64
CA SER A 127 -1.14 22.30 0.28
C SER A 127 -1.04 21.83 1.74
N ARG A 128 -1.82 20.82 2.13
CA ARG A 128 -1.74 20.18 3.46
C ARG A 128 -0.50 19.30 3.61
N HIS A 129 -0.09 18.63 2.53
CA HIS A 129 1.05 17.71 2.50
C HIS A 129 2.00 18.03 1.34
N PRO A 130 2.90 19.03 1.48
CA PRO A 130 3.77 19.47 0.39
C PRO A 130 4.70 18.37 -0.16
N GLY A 131 5.02 17.36 0.65
CA GLY A 131 5.83 16.21 0.25
C GLY A 131 5.05 15.07 -0.41
N MET A 132 3.73 15.18 -0.52
CA MET A 132 2.87 14.15 -1.12
C MET A 132 2.77 14.35 -2.63
N ARG A 133 3.10 13.30 -3.39
CA ARG A 133 2.87 13.23 -4.84
C ARG A 133 1.63 12.40 -5.11
N VAL A 134 0.62 12.98 -5.75
CA VAL A 134 -0.57 12.24 -6.16
C VAL A 134 -0.53 12.01 -7.67
N ARG A 135 -0.61 10.74 -8.09
CA ARG A 135 -0.76 10.34 -9.49
C ARG A 135 -2.20 9.88 -9.71
N VAL A 136 -2.93 10.59 -10.55
CA VAL A 136 -4.27 10.18 -10.97
C VAL A 136 -4.13 9.11 -12.05
N LEU A 137 -4.73 7.95 -11.83
CA LEU A 137 -4.82 6.87 -12.81
C LEU A 137 -5.98 7.14 -13.78
N PRO A 138 -6.04 6.47 -14.94
CA PRO A 138 -7.24 6.46 -15.77
C PRO A 138 -8.46 6.03 -14.94
N VAL A 139 -9.65 6.49 -15.34
CA VAL A 139 -10.90 6.03 -14.72
C VAL A 139 -11.03 4.51 -14.89
N LEU A 140 -11.74 3.84 -13.97
CA LEU A 140 -11.86 2.38 -13.94
C LEU A 140 -12.21 1.77 -15.31
N SER A 141 -13.18 2.36 -16.02
CA SER A 141 -13.62 1.86 -17.33
C SER A 141 -12.59 2.00 -18.45
N ASP A 142 -11.60 2.88 -18.31
CA ASP A 142 -10.51 3.09 -19.27
C ASP A 142 -9.28 2.24 -18.95
N LEU A 143 -9.30 1.47 -17.84
CA LEU A 143 -8.18 0.59 -17.50
C LEU A 143 -8.11 -0.59 -18.49
N PRO A 144 -6.89 -0.97 -18.94
CA PRO A 144 -6.71 -2.09 -19.85
C PRO A 144 -7.36 -3.39 -19.31
N GLY A 145 -8.19 -4.03 -20.13
CA GLY A 145 -8.82 -5.31 -19.82
C GLY A 145 -10.02 -5.25 -18.88
N VAL A 146 -10.40 -4.09 -18.31
CA VAL A 146 -11.56 -4.01 -17.41
C VAL A 146 -12.86 -4.29 -18.14
N LEU A 147 -13.10 -3.65 -19.29
CA LEU A 147 -14.32 -3.89 -20.07
C LEU A 147 -14.40 -5.34 -20.57
N ASP A 148 -13.27 -5.91 -20.99
CA ASP A 148 -13.20 -7.31 -21.43
C ASP A 148 -13.49 -8.27 -20.27
N ALA A 149 -12.94 -8.03 -19.08
CA ALA A 149 -13.19 -8.86 -17.91
C ALA A 149 -14.66 -8.80 -17.46
N VAL A 150 -15.29 -7.62 -17.49
CA VAL A 150 -16.71 -7.47 -17.19
C VAL A 150 -17.57 -8.17 -18.24
N ALA A 151 -17.25 -8.03 -19.53
CA ALA A 151 -17.95 -8.71 -20.60
C ALA A 151 -17.86 -10.24 -20.48
N ALA A 152 -16.66 -10.77 -20.20
CA ALA A 152 -16.45 -12.19 -19.99
C ALA A 152 -17.28 -12.71 -18.80
N ALA A 153 -17.19 -12.05 -17.65
CA ALA A 153 -17.96 -12.43 -16.46
C ALA A 153 -19.48 -12.40 -16.69
N ALA A 154 -19.98 -11.40 -17.43
CA ALA A 154 -21.40 -11.31 -17.76
C ALA A 154 -21.86 -12.45 -18.68
N ILE A 155 -21.05 -12.81 -19.68
CA ILE A 155 -21.35 -13.93 -20.59
C ILE A 155 -21.35 -15.26 -19.83
N ASP A 156 -20.36 -15.49 -18.97
CA ASP A 156 -20.25 -16.72 -18.19
C ASP A 156 -21.42 -16.87 -17.21
N LEU A 157 -21.83 -15.77 -16.55
CA LEU A 157 -23.01 -15.76 -15.70
C LEU A 157 -24.29 -16.09 -16.50
N ALA A 158 -24.51 -15.41 -17.63
CA ALA A 158 -25.69 -15.64 -18.46
C ALA A 158 -25.77 -17.07 -19.05
N ARG A 159 -24.63 -17.75 -19.20
CA ARG A 159 -24.59 -19.17 -19.62
C ARG A 159 -24.97 -20.13 -18.50
N THR A 160 -24.71 -19.75 -17.25
CA THR A 160 -25.02 -20.59 -16.09
C THR A 160 -26.54 -20.74 -15.92
N ASP A 161 -27.30 -19.68 -16.24
CA ASP A 161 -28.78 -19.70 -16.21
C ASP A 161 -29.43 -20.62 -17.27
N ILE A 162 -28.66 -21.15 -18.22
CA ILE A 162 -29.18 -22.03 -19.29
C ILE A 162 -29.01 -23.52 -18.95
N HIS A 163 -28.17 -23.89 -17.98
CA HIS A 163 -27.87 -25.31 -17.68
C HIS A 163 -28.59 -25.89 -16.45
N ASP A 164 -29.34 -25.08 -15.70
CA ASP A 164 -30.08 -25.51 -14.50
C ASP A 164 -31.63 -25.47 -14.67
N ALA A 165 -32.14 -25.58 -15.91
CA ALA A 165 -33.58 -25.64 -16.22
C ALA A 165 -34.01 -26.96 -16.91
#